data_AF-A0A4Y2LL07-F1
#
_entry.id   AF-A0A4Y2LL07-F1
#
_cell.length_a   1.000
_cell.length_b   1.000
_cell.length_c   1.000
_cell.angle_alpha   90.00
_cell.angle_beta   90.00
_cell.angle_gamma   90.00
#
_symmetry.space_group_name_H-M   'P 1'
#
loop_
_entity.id
_entity.type
_entity.pdbx_description
1 polymer ?
#
loop_
_entity_poly.entity_id
_entity_poly.type
_entity_poly.pdbx_seq_one_letter_code
_entity_poly.pdbx_strand_id
1 'polypeptide(L)'
;MDIGFVQDESNNEPAGESAASLSASEEPSVSGTTEELLSCEIPVNCSEGESVLFDLNLNVEDPGTWPENLTDTQRCFIVSKLMNKLVNEPDLINTYRDGRKLSKDWFHKVLPNGEKINRLWLMLGKDMNSLYCLPCKLFAHTQSESKSSLVRREGFTNWKKVGERLSEHENSLNHKNCFCSWKNLEASLGKRGIDKDLQDEIEKEESHWKAVLHSVVDVILHLAKQGSPPRGSNETLEFSDPRSGKFLNTIELVSHYHPPLRQHILRHRKGQVTYFSSKIQNEFLEIISNKIREQIMEEVKEAKYYAVMFDCTPDVSHLEQMSQVLRYVRVVENFPEITERFIDFFTVSDKTGVALSEEILKKIEQEGLDIKNCRGQSYDTGANMAGKYQEIQARISESNPLAKFVPCAAHTLNLVGVNAATAVHEVAGYFGAVNCIYTYFSASTNRWEVLLKYSPLALRKESDTRWLSRREAVTVVHKHLDKIVEALNHLALDAVSSPETKSGAVSLLKSMQTFEFVAFTCFWQKTLKK
;
A
#
# COMPACT_ATOMS: atom_id res chain seq x y z
N MET A 1 -5.27 -20.42 -13.70
CA MET A 1 -4.84 -20.61 -12.31
C MET A 1 -6.09 -20.53 -11.47
N ASP A 2 -6.62 -21.69 -11.10
CA ASP A 2 -7.88 -21.81 -10.38
C ASP A 2 -7.67 -21.42 -8.92
N ILE A 3 -8.40 -20.41 -8.46
CA ILE A 3 -8.48 -20.01 -7.06
C ILE A 3 -9.52 -20.93 -6.43
N GLY A 4 -9.05 -21.92 -5.66
CA GLY A 4 -9.90 -22.84 -4.92
C GLY A 4 -10.57 -22.14 -3.73
N PHE A 5 -11.90 -22.07 -3.75
CA PHE A 5 -12.70 -21.71 -2.58
C PHE A 5 -12.74 -22.90 -1.60
N VAL A 6 -12.17 -22.70 -0.41
CA VAL A 6 -12.37 -23.56 0.75
C VAL A 6 -13.71 -23.15 1.37
N GLN A 7 -14.69 -24.07 1.41
CA GLN A 7 -15.92 -23.91 2.19
C GLN A 7 -15.65 -24.37 3.62
N ASP A 8 -15.86 -23.48 4.58
CA ASP A 8 -15.76 -23.75 6.01
C ASP A 8 -17.11 -24.29 6.53
N GLU A 9 -17.07 -25.34 7.34
CA GLU A 9 -18.23 -26.02 7.90
C GLU A 9 -18.78 -25.26 9.11
N SER A 10 -20.05 -24.82 9.04
CA SER A 10 -20.77 -24.18 10.14
C SER A 10 -21.28 -25.22 11.15
N ASN A 11 -20.76 -25.18 12.39
CA ASN A 11 -21.37 -25.85 13.53
C ASN A 11 -22.37 -24.93 14.24
N ASN A 12 -23.62 -25.38 14.31
CA ASN A 12 -24.70 -24.85 15.13
C ASN A 12 -24.60 -25.46 16.54
N GLU A 13 -24.74 -24.66 17.60
CA GLU A 13 -25.42 -25.02 18.86
C GLU A 13 -25.76 -23.75 19.68
N PRO A 14 -26.72 -23.81 20.62
CA PRO A 14 -27.73 -22.75 20.77
C PRO A 14 -27.53 -21.79 21.96
N ALA A 15 -28.34 -20.73 21.91
CA ALA A 15 -28.44 -19.64 22.87
C ALA A 15 -28.75 -20.06 24.31
N GLY A 16 -28.09 -19.40 25.26
CA GLY A 16 -28.43 -19.37 26.67
C GLY A 16 -28.32 -17.94 27.20
N GLU A 17 -29.43 -17.43 27.75
CA GLU A 17 -29.58 -16.12 28.38
C GLU A 17 -28.68 -15.94 29.60
N SER A 18 -28.11 -14.74 29.79
CA SER A 18 -28.15 -14.08 31.11
C SER A 18 -27.85 -12.59 30.97
N ALA A 19 -28.81 -11.77 31.40
CA ALA A 19 -28.65 -10.34 31.61
C ALA A 19 -27.80 -10.09 32.87
N ALA A 20 -26.83 -9.18 32.78
CA ALA A 20 -26.26 -8.50 33.93
C ALA A 20 -25.78 -7.10 33.52
N SER A 21 -26.60 -6.12 33.91
CA SER A 21 -26.33 -4.69 33.92
C SER A 21 -25.11 -4.35 34.78
N LEU A 22 -24.17 -3.58 34.24
CA LEU A 22 -23.19 -2.84 35.03
C LEU A 22 -23.09 -1.40 34.53
N SER A 23 -23.42 -0.51 35.46
CA SER A 23 -23.51 0.93 35.40
C SER A 23 -22.19 1.62 35.04
N ALA A 24 -22.28 2.61 34.16
CA ALA A 24 -21.25 3.62 33.93
C ALA A 24 -21.13 4.53 35.16
N SER A 25 -19.92 4.64 35.71
CA SER A 25 -19.54 5.65 36.69
C SER A 25 -18.81 6.78 35.98
N GLU A 26 -19.40 7.97 36.05
CA GLU A 26 -18.84 9.26 35.65
C GLU A 26 -17.61 9.60 36.52
N GLU A 27 -16.52 10.03 35.89
CA GLU A 27 -15.41 10.73 36.57
C GLU A 27 -15.48 12.23 36.28
N PRO A 28 -15.15 13.11 37.26
CA PRO A 28 -15.45 14.53 37.18
C PRO A 28 -14.32 15.35 36.54
N SER A 29 -14.74 16.38 35.82
CA SER A 29 -13.91 17.46 35.28
C SER A 29 -13.33 18.35 36.39
N VAL A 30 -12.00 18.50 36.42
CA VAL A 30 -11.33 19.52 37.25
C VAL A 30 -10.62 20.52 36.35
N SER A 31 -11.00 21.78 36.54
CA SER A 31 -10.42 22.99 35.98
C SER A 31 -9.09 23.34 36.66
N GLY A 32 -8.12 23.80 35.88
CA GLY A 32 -6.84 24.30 36.38
C GLY A 32 -6.19 25.21 35.36
N THR A 33 -6.34 26.51 35.58
CA THR A 33 -5.63 27.62 34.91
C THR A 33 -4.12 27.52 35.12
N THR A 34 -3.33 27.68 34.07
CA THR A 34 -1.93 28.14 34.18
C THR A 34 -1.56 29.03 33.00
N GLU A 35 -0.80 30.07 33.35
CA GLU A 35 -0.47 31.28 32.62
C GLU A 35 0.43 31.06 31.39
N GLU A 36 0.37 32.07 30.51
CA GLU A 36 1.18 32.28 29.32
C GLU A 36 2.69 32.10 29.57
N LEU A 37 3.28 31.14 28.86
CA LEU A 37 4.70 31.15 28.49
C LEU A 37 4.77 31.08 26.96
N LEU A 38 4.98 32.24 26.33
CA LEU A 38 5.32 32.36 24.92
C LEU A 38 6.67 31.68 24.67
N SER A 39 6.66 30.42 24.24
CA SER A 39 7.78 29.77 23.56
C SER A 39 7.75 30.14 22.07
N CYS A 40 8.73 30.95 21.63
CA CYS A 40 9.04 31.06 20.21
C CYS A 40 9.83 29.81 19.80
N GLU A 41 9.11 28.77 19.39
CA GLU A 41 9.70 27.63 18.67
C GLU A 41 9.46 27.81 17.17
N ILE A 42 10.54 27.96 16.40
CA ILE A 42 10.54 27.62 14.98
C ILE A 42 11.45 26.38 14.86
N PRO A 43 10.93 25.22 14.43
CA PRO A 43 11.75 24.05 14.21
C PRO A 43 12.49 24.18 12.87
N VAL A 44 13.81 24.25 12.90
CA VAL A 44 14.63 24.04 11.69
C VAL A 44 14.79 22.53 11.53
N ASN A 45 13.99 21.96 10.65
CA ASN A 45 14.06 20.58 10.22
C ASN A 45 15.34 20.37 9.39
N CYS A 46 16.39 19.79 9.99
CA CYS A 46 17.68 19.51 9.34
C CYS A 46 17.69 18.18 8.55
N SER A 47 16.58 17.80 7.92
CA SER A 47 16.48 16.56 7.13
C SER A 47 16.40 16.77 5.60
N GLU A 48 16.31 18.01 5.11
CA GLU A 48 16.35 18.34 3.67
C GLU A 48 17.70 18.98 3.26
N GLY A 49 18.80 18.31 3.62
CA GLY A 49 20.16 18.89 3.53
C GLY A 49 20.77 19.00 2.13
N GLU A 50 20.17 18.43 1.08
CA GLU A 50 20.77 18.44 -0.27
C GLU A 50 20.05 19.34 -1.28
N SER A 51 18.74 19.60 -1.14
CA SER A 51 17.98 20.39 -2.13
C SER A 51 18.13 21.91 -1.97
N VAL A 52 18.44 22.40 -0.76
CA VAL A 52 18.53 23.85 -0.46
C VAL A 52 19.93 24.43 -0.72
N LEU A 53 20.93 23.58 -0.97
CA LEU A 53 22.33 23.98 -1.12
C LEU A 53 22.70 24.50 -2.51
N PHE A 54 21.81 24.36 -3.51
CA PHE A 54 22.12 24.59 -4.92
C PHE A 54 22.04 26.08 -5.36
N ASP A 55 21.49 26.98 -4.53
CA ASP A 55 21.15 28.35 -4.96
C ASP A 55 21.93 29.50 -4.29
N LEU A 56 22.99 29.21 -3.51
CA LEU A 56 23.65 30.28 -2.75
C LEU A 56 24.63 31.16 -3.54
N ASN A 57 25.06 30.76 -4.74
CA ASN A 57 26.01 31.46 -5.64
C ASN A 57 27.04 32.38 -4.93
N LEU A 58 27.62 31.90 -3.82
CA LEU A 58 28.44 32.70 -2.91
C LEU A 58 29.91 32.29 -3.05
N ASN A 59 30.80 33.24 -3.32
CA ASN A 59 32.24 32.98 -3.34
C ASN A 59 32.79 32.85 -1.91
N VAL A 60 32.85 31.63 -1.40
CA VAL A 60 33.33 31.33 -0.04
C VAL A 60 34.83 31.68 0.15
N GLU A 61 35.61 31.79 -0.93
CA GLU A 61 37.04 32.14 -0.83
C GLU A 61 37.30 33.64 -0.69
N ASP A 62 36.31 34.49 -0.97
CA ASP A 62 36.48 35.94 -0.92
C ASP A 62 35.46 36.63 0.01
N PRO A 63 35.84 36.91 1.27
CA PRO A 63 34.98 37.60 2.22
C PRO A 63 34.53 39.01 1.81
N GLY A 64 35.24 39.64 0.86
CA GLY A 64 34.85 40.95 0.34
C GLY A 64 33.58 40.91 -0.50
N THR A 65 33.23 39.73 -1.02
CA THR A 65 32.03 39.51 -1.84
C THR A 65 30.79 39.14 -1.03
N TRP A 66 30.93 38.87 0.26
CA TRP A 66 29.83 38.41 1.10
C TRP A 66 28.83 39.54 1.39
N PRO A 67 27.52 39.22 1.48
CA PRO A 67 26.52 40.15 1.96
C PRO A 67 26.88 40.74 3.33
N GLU A 68 26.44 41.97 3.59
CA GLU A 68 26.68 42.63 4.89
C GLU A 68 25.98 41.91 6.04
N ASN A 69 24.81 41.31 5.78
CA ASN A 69 24.06 40.49 6.73
C ASN A 69 23.96 39.07 6.17
N LEU A 70 24.66 38.14 6.80
CA LEU A 70 24.58 36.72 6.46
C LEU A 70 23.43 36.05 7.19
N THR A 71 22.61 35.30 6.44
CA THR A 71 21.63 34.38 7.01
C THR A 71 22.32 33.20 7.69
N ASP A 72 21.61 32.51 8.60
CA ASP A 72 22.15 31.32 9.28
C ASP A 72 22.53 30.22 8.28
N THR A 73 21.73 30.01 7.24
CA THR A 73 22.01 29.05 6.15
C THR A 73 23.31 29.40 5.42
N GLN A 74 23.51 30.67 5.06
CA GLN A 74 24.76 31.12 4.43
C GLN A 74 25.96 30.96 5.36
N ARG A 75 25.79 31.24 6.66
CA ARG A 75 26.85 31.07 7.67
C ARG A 75 27.26 29.61 7.80
N CYS A 76 26.30 28.70 7.92
CA CYS A 76 26.53 27.26 7.96
C CYS A 76 27.21 26.76 6.69
N PHE A 77 26.79 27.25 5.51
CA PHE A 77 27.40 26.92 4.23
C PHE A 77 28.87 27.36 4.13
N ILE A 78 29.18 28.60 4.53
CA ILE A 78 30.55 29.12 4.54
C ILE A 78 31.44 28.27 5.47
N VAL A 79 30.99 28.03 6.70
CA VAL A 79 31.76 27.28 7.69
C VAL A 79 31.97 25.83 7.24
N SER A 80 30.95 25.17 6.69
CA SER A 80 31.07 23.78 6.21
C SER A 80 32.02 23.63 5.02
N LYS A 81 32.09 24.62 4.12
CA LYS A 81 33.04 24.61 3.00
C LYS A 81 34.47 24.92 3.43
N LEU A 82 34.65 25.77 4.43
CA LEU A 82 35.98 26.15 4.93
C LEU A 82 36.57 25.12 5.91
N MET A 83 35.75 24.36 6.64
CA MET A 83 36.22 23.37 7.62
C MET A 83 37.12 22.27 7.01
N ASN A 84 36.93 21.97 5.73
CA ASN A 84 37.65 20.93 5.00
C ASN A 84 38.80 21.47 4.14
N LYS A 85 39.02 22.79 4.10
CA LYS A 85 40.17 23.38 3.39
C LYS A 85 41.38 23.40 4.32
N LEU A 86 42.39 22.60 3.98
CA LEU A 86 43.75 22.85 4.43
C LEU A 86 44.09 24.29 4.02
N VAL A 87 44.49 25.13 4.98
CA VAL A 87 44.81 26.54 4.73
C VAL A 87 46.02 26.58 3.79
N ASN A 88 45.76 26.69 2.49
CA ASN A 88 46.79 27.00 1.51
C ASN A 88 47.34 28.39 1.83
N GLU A 89 48.66 28.55 1.73
CA GLU A 89 49.26 29.87 1.84
C GLU A 89 48.62 30.80 0.80
N PRO A 90 48.12 31.99 1.21
CA PRO A 90 47.45 32.90 0.29
C PRO A 90 48.42 33.34 -0.80
N ASP A 91 47.92 33.42 -2.05
CA ASP A 91 48.67 34.00 -3.15
C ASP A 91 48.82 35.51 -2.93
N LEU A 92 50.07 35.95 -2.76
CA LEU A 92 50.40 37.34 -2.45
C LEU A 92 50.83 38.15 -3.67
N ILE A 93 50.83 37.57 -4.88
CA ILE A 93 51.40 38.20 -6.10
C ILE A 93 50.82 39.60 -6.34
N ASN A 94 49.51 39.80 -6.14
CA ASN A 94 48.80 41.04 -6.44
C ASN A 94 48.51 41.94 -5.22
N THR A 95 49.29 41.82 -4.15
CA THR A 95 49.03 42.55 -2.89
C THR A 95 49.76 43.89 -2.73
N TYR A 96 50.43 44.37 -3.79
CA TYR A 96 51.20 45.61 -3.72
C TYR A 96 50.29 46.83 -3.59
N ARG A 97 50.49 47.63 -2.54
CA ARG A 97 49.76 48.88 -2.27
C ARG A 97 50.63 49.85 -1.49
N ASP A 98 50.58 51.14 -1.84
CA ASP A 98 51.30 52.23 -1.17
C ASP A 98 52.80 51.96 -0.91
N GLY A 99 53.47 51.33 -1.88
CA GLY A 99 54.91 51.02 -1.81
C GLY A 99 55.26 49.79 -0.98
N ARG A 100 54.28 48.98 -0.55
CA ARG A 100 54.50 47.76 0.25
C ARG A 100 53.72 46.58 -0.30
N LYS A 101 54.27 45.38 -0.13
CA LYS A 101 53.61 44.11 -0.42
C LYS A 101 53.21 43.43 0.89
N LEU A 102 52.11 42.68 0.87
CA LEU A 102 51.70 41.88 2.03
C LEU A 102 52.76 40.80 2.32
N SER A 103 53.10 40.58 3.59
CA SER A 103 54.04 39.53 4.01
C SER A 103 53.30 38.27 4.47
N LYS A 104 53.85 37.09 4.14
CA LYS A 104 53.37 35.79 4.64
C LYS A 104 53.48 35.68 6.17
N ASP A 105 54.43 36.38 6.79
CA ASP A 105 54.61 36.36 8.25
C ASP A 105 53.38 36.90 9.00
N TRP A 106 52.54 37.73 8.38
CA TRP A 106 51.35 38.28 9.04
C TRP A 106 50.21 37.28 9.21
N PHE A 107 50.21 36.18 8.46
CA PHE A 107 49.32 35.05 8.68
C PHE A 107 49.80 34.16 9.83
N HIS A 108 50.93 34.47 10.46
CA HIS A 108 51.50 33.70 11.56
C HIS A 108 51.67 34.57 12.81
N LYS A 109 51.33 34.02 13.97
CA LYS A 109 51.62 34.60 15.27
C LYS A 109 52.84 33.90 15.85
N VAL A 110 53.85 34.68 16.28
CA VAL A 110 54.97 34.16 17.05
C VAL A 110 54.58 34.21 18.53
N LEU A 111 54.61 33.07 19.20
CA LEU A 111 54.38 32.96 20.63
C LEU A 111 55.63 33.39 21.44
N PRO A 112 55.49 33.69 22.74
CA PRO A 112 56.63 34.04 23.60
C PRO A 112 57.74 32.99 23.66
N ASN A 113 57.40 31.71 23.42
CA ASN A 113 58.34 30.59 23.34
C ASN A 113 59.06 30.47 21.98
N GLY A 114 58.76 31.36 21.03
CA GLY A 114 59.34 31.37 19.68
C GLY A 114 58.56 30.54 18.64
N GLU A 115 57.52 29.80 19.03
CA GLU A 115 56.73 29.00 18.09
C GLU A 115 55.86 29.88 17.18
N LYS A 116 55.79 29.52 15.88
CA LYS A 116 54.91 30.18 14.90
C LYS A 116 53.61 29.39 14.77
N ILE A 117 52.47 30.02 15.05
CA ILE A 117 51.13 29.47 14.89
C ILE A 117 50.39 30.20 13.76
N ASN A 118 49.69 29.46 12.89
CA ASN A 118 48.88 30.04 11.83
C ASN A 118 47.63 30.74 12.39
N ARG A 119 47.35 31.96 11.91
CA ARG A 119 46.11 32.70 12.17
C ARG A 119 45.00 32.15 11.26
N LEU A 120 44.42 31.03 11.66
CA LEU A 120 43.31 30.36 10.95
C LEU A 120 42.08 31.26 10.72
N TRP A 121 41.97 32.37 11.44
CA TRP A 121 40.88 33.34 11.34
C TRP A 121 41.12 34.45 10.30
N LEU A 122 42.35 34.60 9.77
CA LEU A 122 42.71 35.71 8.88
C LEU A 122 42.64 35.27 7.41
N MET A 123 41.86 35.98 6.60
CA MET A 123 41.70 35.67 5.17
C MET A 123 41.96 36.91 4.30
N LEU A 124 42.47 36.69 3.09
CA LEU A 124 42.69 37.72 2.08
C LEU A 124 41.54 37.66 1.06
N GLY A 125 40.76 38.75 0.95
CA GLY A 125 39.84 38.93 -0.16
C GLY A 125 40.60 39.38 -1.40
N LYS A 126 40.51 38.62 -2.49
CA LYS A 126 41.27 38.81 -3.73
C LYS A 126 40.74 40.02 -4.50
N ASP A 127 39.43 40.19 -4.57
CA ASP A 127 38.77 41.24 -5.35
C ASP A 127 39.07 42.64 -4.78
N MET A 128 39.00 42.77 -3.44
CA MET A 128 39.26 44.05 -2.75
C MET A 128 40.74 44.23 -2.37
N ASN A 129 41.55 43.16 -2.49
CA ASN A 129 42.93 43.10 -2.00
C ASN A 129 43.01 43.58 -0.54
N SER A 130 42.21 42.97 0.34
CA SER A 130 42.00 43.42 1.72
C SER A 130 42.03 42.23 2.68
N LEU A 131 42.49 42.46 3.91
CA LEU A 131 42.45 41.47 4.98
C LEU A 131 41.09 41.48 5.69
N TYR A 132 40.58 40.30 6.01
CA TYR A 132 39.33 40.09 6.73
C TYR A 132 39.51 39.09 7.88
N CYS A 133 38.75 39.27 8.94
CA CYS A 133 38.66 38.31 10.03
C CYS A 133 37.42 37.43 9.85
N LEU A 134 37.61 36.17 9.47
CA LEU A 134 36.57 35.19 9.21
C LEU A 134 35.51 35.11 10.33
N PRO A 135 35.86 34.78 11.58
CA PRO A 135 34.87 34.63 12.65
C PRO A 135 34.11 35.92 12.91
N CYS A 136 34.79 37.08 12.89
CA CYS A 136 34.14 38.36 13.12
C CYS A 136 33.21 38.75 11.97
N LYS A 137 33.55 38.40 10.72
CA LYS A 137 32.67 38.63 9.56
C LYS A 137 31.42 37.77 9.62
N LEU A 138 31.52 36.57 10.18
CA LEU A 138 30.40 35.63 10.33
C LEU A 138 29.48 35.98 11.51
N PHE A 139 30.03 36.36 12.66
CA PHE A 139 29.30 36.37 13.95
C PHE A 139 29.22 37.72 14.66
N ALA A 140 29.82 38.80 14.14
CA ALA A 140 29.68 40.10 14.79
C ALA A 140 28.22 40.60 14.68
N HIS A 141 27.58 40.85 15.83
CA HIS A 141 26.16 41.21 15.92
C HIS A 141 25.84 42.59 15.31
N THR A 142 26.80 43.53 15.30
CA THR A 142 26.67 44.82 14.61
C THR A 142 28.04 45.33 14.12
N GLN A 143 28.07 45.99 12.94
CA GLN A 143 29.29 46.66 12.45
C GLN A 143 29.69 47.88 13.32
N SER A 144 28.80 48.36 14.20
CA SER A 144 29.03 49.52 15.07
C SER A 144 29.82 49.19 16.35
N GLU A 145 29.78 47.95 16.85
CA GLU A 145 30.50 47.56 18.08
C GLU A 145 31.96 47.15 17.80
N SER A 146 32.24 46.60 16.61
CA SER A 146 33.60 46.24 16.21
C SER A 146 34.28 47.39 15.47
N LYS A 147 35.10 48.19 16.16
CA LYS A 147 35.93 49.25 15.55
C LYS A 147 37.02 48.71 14.59
N SER A 148 37.07 47.40 14.35
CA SER A 148 38.07 46.77 13.49
C SER A 148 37.68 46.85 12.01
N SER A 149 38.59 47.39 11.22
CA SER A 149 38.49 47.43 9.75
C SER A 149 38.52 46.04 9.10
N LEU A 150 38.92 44.99 9.83
CA LEU A 150 38.90 43.60 9.36
C LEU A 150 37.48 43.00 9.20
N VAL A 151 36.46 43.69 9.69
CA VAL A 151 35.04 43.23 9.63
C VAL A 151 34.23 44.00 8.60
N ARG A 152 34.68 45.21 8.25
CA ARG A 152 34.00 46.10 7.30
C ARG A 152 33.97 45.51 5.91
N ARG A 153 33.12 46.04 5.02
CA ARG A 153 33.01 45.58 3.64
C ARG A 153 34.31 45.79 2.87
N GLU A 154 34.98 46.92 3.08
CA GLU A 154 36.22 47.28 2.40
C GLU A 154 37.44 46.47 2.90
N GLY A 155 37.32 45.85 4.08
CA GLY A 155 38.40 45.13 4.75
C GLY A 155 39.57 46.02 5.18
N PHE A 156 40.65 45.40 5.65
CA PHE A 156 41.85 46.12 6.08
C PHE A 156 42.90 46.20 4.98
N THR A 157 43.33 47.41 4.66
CA THR A 157 44.21 47.71 3.52
C THR A 157 45.53 48.39 3.90
N ASN A 158 45.66 48.87 5.15
CA ASN A 158 46.84 49.64 5.57
C ASN A 158 48.00 48.73 5.97
N TRP A 159 48.79 48.33 4.97
CA TRP A 159 49.98 47.47 5.13
C TRP A 159 51.02 48.00 6.12
N LYS A 160 51.04 49.31 6.41
CA LYS A 160 52.00 49.90 7.37
C LYS A 160 51.67 49.54 8.82
N LYS A 161 50.40 49.30 9.14
CA LYS A 161 49.90 49.05 10.50
C LYS A 161 49.38 47.64 10.75
N VAL A 162 49.61 46.69 9.81
CA VAL A 162 49.09 45.31 9.91
C VAL A 162 49.49 44.65 11.22
N GLY A 163 50.78 44.67 11.59
CA GLY A 163 51.26 43.97 12.79
C GLY A 163 50.58 44.45 14.08
N GLU A 164 50.51 45.78 14.27
CA GLU A 164 49.84 46.43 15.41
C GLU A 164 48.34 46.09 15.42
N ARG A 165 47.65 46.27 14.29
CA ARG A 165 46.19 46.09 14.20
C ARG A 165 45.75 44.64 14.31
N LEU A 166 46.52 43.69 13.78
CA LEU A 166 46.24 42.26 13.96
C LEU A 166 46.39 41.88 15.43
N SER A 167 47.43 42.36 16.11
CA SER A 167 47.65 42.11 17.54
C SER A 167 46.55 42.72 18.42
N GLU A 168 46.11 43.94 18.15
CA GLU A 168 44.99 44.56 18.86
C GLU A 168 43.68 43.78 18.63
N HIS A 169 43.40 43.40 17.38
CA HIS A 169 42.18 42.70 17.02
C HIS A 169 42.11 41.29 17.63
N GLU A 170 43.16 40.50 17.52
CA GLU A 170 43.20 39.12 18.02
C GLU A 170 43.04 39.04 19.55
N ASN A 171 43.44 40.10 20.26
CA ASN A 171 43.33 40.16 21.72
C ASN A 171 41.99 40.78 22.20
N SER A 172 41.20 41.35 21.29
CA SER A 172 39.90 41.95 21.61
C SER A 172 38.86 40.92 22.07
N LEU A 173 38.00 41.31 23.02
CA LEU A 173 36.93 40.44 23.52
C LEU A 173 35.95 40.04 22.42
N ASN A 174 35.59 40.98 21.54
CA ASN A 174 34.69 40.72 20.41
C ASN A 174 35.22 39.61 19.49
N HIS A 175 36.52 39.67 19.14
CA HIS A 175 37.14 38.62 18.32
C HIS A 175 37.10 37.27 19.01
N LYS A 176 37.44 37.20 20.30
CA LYS A 176 37.42 35.95 21.08
C LYS A 176 36.02 35.33 21.11
N ASN A 177 34.99 36.13 21.35
CA ASN A 177 33.60 35.65 21.34
C ASN A 177 33.20 35.11 19.96
N CYS A 178 33.47 35.87 18.89
CA CYS A 178 33.18 35.43 17.52
C CYS A 178 33.96 34.16 17.13
N PHE A 179 35.22 34.05 17.58
CA PHE A 179 36.06 32.88 17.33
C PHE A 179 35.50 31.65 18.05
N CYS A 180 35.05 31.78 19.30
CA CYS A 180 34.35 30.70 20.02
C CYS A 180 33.07 30.28 19.30
N SER A 181 32.22 31.23 18.89
CA SER A 181 30.99 30.91 18.13
C SER A 181 31.29 30.18 16.82
N TRP A 182 32.34 30.60 16.10
CA TRP A 182 32.79 29.92 14.89
C TRP A 182 33.26 28.49 15.15
N LYS A 183 34.08 28.27 16.18
CA LYS A 183 34.57 26.93 16.54
C LYS A 183 33.47 26.01 17.07
N ASN A 184 32.48 26.55 17.79
CA ASN A 184 31.31 25.79 18.19
C ASN A 184 30.49 25.34 16.98
N LEU A 185 30.21 26.26 16.03
CA LEU A 185 29.50 25.90 14.80
C LEU A 185 30.27 24.89 13.95
N GLU A 186 31.60 25.05 13.82
CA GLU A 186 32.47 24.10 13.11
C GLU A 186 32.43 22.71 13.76
N ALA A 187 32.43 22.63 15.09
CA ALA A 187 32.31 21.37 15.82
C ALA A 187 30.94 20.72 15.63
N SER A 188 29.85 21.50 15.71
CA SER A 188 28.49 21.01 15.48
C SER A 188 28.30 20.47 14.06
N LEU A 189 28.73 21.23 13.04
CA LEU A 189 28.69 20.78 11.64
C LEU A 189 29.58 19.56 11.37
N GLY A 190 30.67 19.41 12.12
CA GLY A 190 31.59 18.29 12.01
C GLY A 190 31.16 17.03 12.76
N LYS A 191 29.88 16.93 13.19
CA LYS A 191 29.36 15.83 14.04
C LYS A 191 30.24 15.57 15.28
N ARG A 192 30.74 16.65 15.91
CA ARG A 192 31.55 16.64 17.14
C ARG A 192 30.94 17.51 18.26
N GLY A 193 29.71 17.98 18.06
CA GLY A 193 28.96 18.71 19.08
C GLY A 193 28.46 17.80 20.21
N ILE A 194 27.98 18.41 21.29
CA ILE A 194 27.44 17.71 22.47
C ILE A 194 26.23 16.84 22.09
N ASP A 195 25.45 17.26 21.10
CA ASP A 195 24.21 16.58 20.68
C ASP A 195 24.45 15.40 19.72
N LYS A 196 25.72 15.09 19.39
CA LYS A 196 26.04 14.01 18.47
C LYS A 196 25.51 12.66 18.95
N ASP A 197 25.68 12.35 20.24
CA ASP A 197 25.23 11.07 20.79
C ASP A 197 23.70 10.94 20.75
N LEU A 198 22.97 12.05 20.94
CA LEU A 198 21.51 12.10 20.78
C LEU A 198 21.10 11.90 19.32
N GLN A 199 21.78 12.58 18.40
CA GLN A 199 21.54 12.45 16.96
C GLN A 199 21.80 11.02 16.47
N ASP A 200 22.91 10.41 16.89
CA ASP A 200 23.26 9.04 16.56
C ASP A 200 22.21 8.05 17.11
N GLU A 201 21.59 8.33 18.26
CA GLU A 201 20.53 7.49 18.82
C GLU A 201 19.20 7.65 18.07
N ILE A 202 18.84 8.87 17.66
CA ILE A 202 17.68 9.12 16.80
C ILE A 202 17.84 8.39 15.46
N GLU A 203 19.02 8.50 14.83
CA GLU A 203 19.31 7.84 13.54
C GLU A 203 19.25 6.31 13.65
N LYS A 204 19.70 5.73 14.76
CA LYS A 204 19.57 4.28 15.03
C LYS A 204 18.11 3.86 15.17
N GLU A 205 17.31 4.60 15.91
CA GLU A 205 15.91 4.27 16.14
C GLU A 205 15.10 4.45 14.85
N GLU A 206 15.37 5.49 14.05
CA GLU A 206 14.80 5.67 12.72
C GLU A 206 15.13 4.48 11.81
N SER A 207 16.40 4.06 11.79
CA SER A 207 16.85 2.92 11.01
C SER A 207 16.20 1.61 11.45
N HIS A 208 16.00 1.44 12.77
CA HIS A 208 15.29 0.30 13.35
C HIS A 208 13.84 0.25 12.85
N TRP A 209 13.09 1.34 12.97
CA TRP A 209 11.69 1.40 12.54
C TRP A 209 11.53 1.23 11.03
N LYS A 210 12.40 1.84 10.22
CA LYS A 210 12.40 1.61 8.76
C LYS A 210 12.55 0.12 8.45
N ALA A 211 13.51 -0.56 9.08
CA ALA A 211 13.74 -1.99 8.86
C ALA A 211 12.54 -2.86 9.30
N VAL A 212 11.89 -2.52 10.42
CA VAL A 212 10.68 -3.20 10.90
C VAL A 212 9.51 -2.97 9.93
N LEU A 213 9.25 -1.72 9.53
CA LEU A 213 8.15 -1.37 8.64
C LEU A 213 8.31 -2.02 7.26
N HIS A 214 9.52 -2.03 6.70
CA HIS A 214 9.81 -2.77 5.46
C HIS A 214 9.42 -4.24 5.58
N SER A 215 9.80 -4.89 6.68
CA SER A 215 9.46 -6.30 6.92
C SER A 215 7.94 -6.51 7.02
N VAL A 216 7.22 -5.62 7.71
CA VAL A 216 5.75 -5.67 7.85
C VAL A 216 5.07 -5.54 6.50
N VAL A 217 5.46 -4.53 5.72
CA VAL A 217 4.88 -4.27 4.38
C VAL A 217 5.17 -5.44 3.43
N ASP A 218 6.39 -6.00 3.44
CA ASP A 218 6.76 -7.14 2.60
C ASP A 218 5.93 -8.38 2.93
N VAL A 219 5.69 -8.66 4.21
CA VAL A 219 4.84 -9.79 4.64
C VAL A 219 3.40 -9.57 4.20
N ILE A 220 2.85 -8.35 4.36
CA ILE A 220 1.48 -8.01 3.91
C ILE A 220 1.37 -8.20 2.39
N LEU A 221 2.33 -7.68 1.62
CA LEU A 221 2.38 -7.83 0.15
C LEU A 221 2.48 -9.28 -0.26
N HIS A 222 3.30 -10.08 0.43
CA HIS A 222 3.43 -11.51 0.16
C HIS A 222 2.09 -12.24 0.35
N LEU A 223 1.41 -12.01 1.47
CA LEU A 223 0.12 -12.65 1.76
C LEU A 223 -0.96 -12.19 0.78
N ALA A 224 -1.02 -10.90 0.46
CA ALA A 224 -1.96 -10.33 -0.49
C ALA A 224 -1.79 -10.95 -1.89
N LYS A 225 -0.55 -11.09 -2.38
CA LYS A 225 -0.25 -11.75 -3.66
C LYS A 225 -0.70 -13.21 -3.72
N GLN A 226 -0.72 -13.90 -2.58
CA GLN A 226 -1.17 -15.29 -2.48
C GLN A 226 -2.68 -15.42 -2.22
N GLY A 227 -3.42 -14.30 -2.11
CA GLY A 227 -4.83 -14.32 -1.68
C GLY A 227 -5.01 -14.93 -0.28
N SER A 228 -3.97 -14.89 0.56
CA SER A 228 -3.99 -15.51 1.88
C SER A 228 -4.52 -14.54 2.93
N PRO A 229 -5.54 -14.92 3.73
CA PRO A 229 -6.02 -14.06 4.80
C PRO A 229 -4.91 -13.87 5.85
N PRO A 230 -4.62 -12.63 6.27
CA PRO A 230 -3.54 -12.37 7.23
C PRO A 230 -3.90 -12.79 8.66
N ARG A 231 -5.21 -12.75 8.99
CA ARG A 231 -5.74 -12.97 10.34
C ARG A 231 -5.94 -14.45 10.64
N GLY A 232 -5.90 -14.78 11.93
CA GLY A 232 -6.25 -16.10 12.47
C GLY A 232 -7.42 -15.99 13.44
N SER A 233 -7.73 -17.10 14.12
CA SER A 233 -8.79 -17.14 15.14
C SER A 233 -8.36 -16.48 16.47
N ASN A 234 -7.07 -16.22 16.64
CA ASN A 234 -6.51 -15.49 17.77
C ASN A 234 -5.84 -14.20 17.25
N GLU A 235 -6.16 -13.05 17.87
CA GLU A 235 -5.55 -11.75 17.53
C GLU A 235 -4.58 -11.27 18.64
N THR A 236 -4.28 -12.09 19.65
CA THR A 236 -3.22 -11.75 20.61
C THR A 236 -1.85 -11.79 19.93
N LEU A 237 -0.96 -10.88 20.32
CA LEU A 237 0.44 -10.84 19.86
C LEU A 237 1.28 -11.93 20.53
N GLU A 238 0.77 -13.16 20.51
CA GLU A 238 1.47 -14.36 20.95
C GLU A 238 2.12 -15.00 19.73
N PHE A 239 3.42 -14.72 19.57
CA PHE A 239 4.26 -15.42 18.62
C PHE A 239 4.35 -16.90 19.04
N SER A 240 4.44 -17.80 18.05
CA SER A 240 4.40 -19.26 18.19
C SER A 240 3.02 -19.91 18.41
N ASP A 241 1.91 -19.16 18.51
CA ASP A 241 0.55 -19.75 18.46
C ASP A 241 0.09 -19.88 16.99
N PRO A 242 -0.12 -21.10 16.46
CA PRO A 242 -0.60 -21.28 15.09
C PRO A 242 -1.93 -20.57 14.79
N ARG A 243 -2.73 -20.28 15.82
CA ARG A 243 -4.02 -19.59 15.73
C ARG A 243 -3.88 -18.08 15.53
N SER A 244 -2.69 -17.51 15.72
CA SER A 244 -2.40 -16.07 15.56
C SER A 244 -2.50 -15.55 14.11
N GLY A 245 -2.69 -16.47 13.15
CA GLY A 245 -2.88 -16.14 11.74
C GLY A 245 -1.59 -16.10 10.94
N LYS A 246 -1.74 -16.09 9.62
CA LYS A 246 -0.60 -16.20 8.69
C LYS A 246 0.35 -15.01 8.79
N PHE A 247 -0.16 -13.81 9.09
CA PHE A 247 0.68 -12.62 9.22
C PHE A 247 1.68 -12.75 10.37
N LEU A 248 1.20 -13.01 11.60
CA LEU A 248 2.08 -13.12 12.77
C LEU A 248 3.05 -14.29 12.66
N ASN A 249 2.60 -15.44 12.14
CA ASN A 249 3.44 -16.61 11.91
C ASN A 249 4.55 -16.32 10.88
N THR A 250 4.26 -15.51 9.86
CA THR A 250 5.26 -15.11 8.86
C THR A 250 6.23 -14.08 9.43
N ILE A 251 5.75 -13.11 10.23
CA ILE A 251 6.60 -12.15 10.94
C ILE A 251 7.58 -12.87 11.87
N GLU A 252 7.12 -13.88 12.61
CA GLU A 252 7.96 -14.73 13.45
C GLU A 252 9.04 -15.42 12.62
N LEU A 253 8.65 -16.05 11.50
CA LEU A 253 9.59 -16.71 10.59
C LEU A 253 10.65 -15.75 10.06
N VAL A 254 10.25 -14.56 9.58
CA VAL A 254 11.18 -13.54 9.06
C VAL A 254 12.13 -13.06 10.18
N SER A 255 11.64 -12.96 11.41
CA SER A 255 12.45 -12.55 12.56
C SER A 255 13.62 -13.50 12.85
N HIS A 256 13.55 -14.77 12.45
CA HIS A 256 14.68 -15.70 12.60
C HIS A 256 15.89 -15.30 11.76
N TYR A 257 15.67 -14.56 10.68
CA TYR A 257 16.70 -14.16 9.72
C TYR A 257 16.93 -12.64 9.67
N HIS A 258 16.06 -11.84 10.29
CA HIS A 258 16.11 -10.39 10.28
C HIS A 258 16.30 -9.81 11.71
N PRO A 259 17.53 -9.48 12.12
CA PRO A 259 17.83 -9.06 13.50
C PRO A 259 17.03 -7.84 14.01
N PRO A 260 16.77 -6.77 13.22
CA PRO A 260 15.94 -5.66 13.69
C PRO A 260 14.52 -6.11 14.05
N LEU A 261 13.90 -6.96 13.24
CA LEU A 261 12.57 -7.48 13.51
C LEU A 261 12.56 -8.41 14.73
N ARG A 262 13.58 -9.27 14.88
CA ARG A 262 13.76 -10.10 16.08
C ARG A 262 13.83 -9.26 17.34
N GLN A 263 14.65 -8.21 17.32
CA GLN A 263 14.82 -7.33 18.45
C GLN A 263 13.52 -6.59 18.77
N HIS A 264 12.77 -6.15 17.76
CA HIS A 264 11.47 -5.51 17.92
C HIS A 264 10.45 -6.43 18.61
N ILE A 265 10.36 -7.69 18.17
CA ILE A 265 9.50 -8.71 18.81
C ILE A 265 9.91 -8.95 20.27
N LEU A 266 11.20 -9.05 20.56
CA LEU A 266 11.71 -9.26 21.93
C LEU A 266 11.55 -8.03 22.84
N ARG A 267 11.60 -6.83 22.27
CA ARG A 267 11.37 -5.57 22.98
C ARG A 267 9.89 -5.36 23.33
N HIS A 268 8.98 -6.04 22.64
CA HIS A 268 7.55 -5.83 22.78
C HIS A 268 7.09 -5.92 24.25
N ARG A 269 6.42 -4.85 24.69
CA ARG A 269 5.67 -4.82 25.95
C ARG A 269 4.24 -4.37 25.68
N LYS A 270 3.31 -4.81 26.52
CA LYS A 270 1.91 -4.37 26.47
C LYS A 270 1.84 -2.84 26.52
N GLY A 271 1.21 -2.23 25.52
CA GLY A 271 1.09 -0.76 25.39
C GLY A 271 2.12 -0.09 24.48
N GLN A 272 3.11 -0.82 23.93
CA GLN A 272 4.03 -0.29 22.92
C GLN A 272 3.53 -0.52 21.49
N VAL A 273 3.89 0.39 20.59
CA VAL A 273 3.55 0.31 19.17
C VAL A 273 4.31 -0.84 18.53
N THR A 274 3.60 -1.70 17.79
CA THR A 274 4.20 -2.84 17.10
C THR A 274 4.03 -2.82 15.59
N TYR A 275 3.02 -2.10 15.08
CA TYR A 275 2.52 -2.16 13.70
C TYR A 275 1.98 -3.54 13.28
N PHE A 276 1.75 -4.45 14.23
CA PHE A 276 1.29 -5.81 13.92
C PHE A 276 -0.23 -6.00 14.04
N SER A 277 -0.97 -4.99 14.50
CA SER A 277 -2.41 -5.11 14.73
C SER A 277 -3.20 -5.23 13.42
N SER A 278 -4.36 -5.88 13.49
CA SER A 278 -5.29 -6.04 12.36
C SER A 278 -5.72 -4.69 11.75
N LYS A 279 -5.85 -3.65 12.58
CA LYS A 279 -6.13 -2.29 12.14
C LYS A 279 -5.01 -1.73 11.25
N ILE A 280 -3.76 -1.82 11.71
CA ILE A 280 -2.61 -1.34 10.94
C ILE A 280 -2.40 -2.15 9.66
N GLN A 281 -2.62 -3.48 9.71
CA GLN A 281 -2.59 -4.32 8.52
C GLN A 281 -3.59 -3.83 7.46
N ASN A 282 -4.81 -3.47 7.87
CA ASN A 282 -5.81 -2.91 6.96
C ASN A 282 -5.40 -1.54 6.40
N GLU A 283 -4.83 -0.65 7.22
CA GLU A 283 -4.33 0.65 6.77
C GLU A 283 -3.24 0.47 5.68
N PHE A 284 -2.30 -0.46 5.87
CA PHE A 284 -1.31 -0.77 4.84
C PHE A 284 -1.94 -1.34 3.57
N LEU A 285 -2.89 -2.26 3.69
CA LEU A 285 -3.60 -2.82 2.55
C LEU A 285 -4.35 -1.74 1.76
N GLU A 286 -4.96 -0.78 2.45
CA GLU A 286 -5.65 0.36 1.83
C GLU A 286 -4.67 1.27 1.09
N ILE A 287 -3.53 1.62 1.68
CA ILE A 287 -2.48 2.41 1.03
C ILE A 287 -1.96 1.69 -0.23
N ILE A 288 -1.67 0.40 -0.12
CA ILE A 288 -1.20 -0.42 -1.26
C ILE A 288 -2.26 -0.47 -2.36
N SER A 289 -3.52 -0.74 -2.00
CA SER A 289 -4.64 -0.80 -2.94
C SER A 289 -4.83 0.53 -3.67
N ASN A 290 -4.82 1.64 -2.94
CA ASN A 290 -4.94 2.98 -3.52
C ASN A 290 -3.79 3.28 -4.48
N LYS A 291 -2.55 2.93 -4.13
CA LYS A 291 -1.39 3.14 -5.01
C LYS A 291 -1.48 2.32 -6.30
N ILE A 292 -1.91 1.06 -6.20
CA ILE A 292 -2.15 0.21 -7.38
C ILE A 292 -3.27 0.81 -8.25
N ARG A 293 -4.35 1.27 -7.64
CA ARG A 293 -5.48 1.88 -8.34
C ARG A 293 -5.08 3.17 -9.05
N GLU A 294 -4.33 4.04 -8.40
CA GLU A 294 -3.75 5.25 -9.01
C GLU A 294 -2.97 4.91 -10.27
N GLN A 295 -2.03 3.95 -10.17
CA GLN A 295 -1.22 3.50 -11.29
C GLN A 295 -2.09 2.96 -12.44
N ILE A 296 -3.09 2.12 -12.15
CA ILE A 296 -4.00 1.61 -13.18
C ILE A 296 -4.75 2.76 -13.86
N MET A 297 -5.22 3.76 -13.10
CA MET A 297 -5.94 4.90 -13.66
C MET A 297 -5.05 5.78 -14.52
N GLU A 298 -3.77 5.97 -14.16
CA GLU A 298 -2.77 6.63 -14.99
C GLU A 298 -2.57 5.88 -16.32
N GLU A 299 -2.38 4.55 -16.27
CA GLU A 299 -2.25 3.71 -17.47
C GLU A 299 -3.49 3.79 -18.38
N VAL A 300 -4.70 3.76 -17.83
CA VAL A 300 -5.94 3.88 -18.59
C VAL A 300 -6.07 5.26 -19.25
N LYS A 301 -5.70 6.33 -18.54
CA LYS A 301 -5.73 7.70 -19.06
C LYS A 301 -4.71 7.90 -20.17
N GLU A 302 -3.52 7.31 -20.06
CA GLU A 302 -2.51 7.29 -21.12
C GLU A 302 -2.99 6.54 -22.37
N ALA A 303 -3.62 5.37 -22.18
CA ALA A 303 -4.22 4.60 -23.27
C ALA A 303 -5.37 5.35 -23.96
N LYS A 304 -5.95 6.36 -23.28
CA LYS A 304 -7.13 7.16 -23.65
C LYS A 304 -8.41 6.34 -23.76
N TYR A 305 -8.41 5.27 -24.56
CA TYR A 305 -9.59 4.45 -24.84
C TYR A 305 -9.60 3.17 -23.99
N TYR A 306 -10.77 2.86 -23.45
CA TYR A 306 -10.98 1.71 -22.57
C TYR A 306 -12.33 1.05 -22.83
N ALA A 307 -12.51 -0.16 -22.31
CA ALA A 307 -13.77 -0.86 -22.23
C ALA A 307 -14.06 -1.21 -20.76
N VAL A 308 -15.34 -1.23 -20.41
CA VAL A 308 -15.81 -1.57 -19.07
C VAL A 308 -16.43 -2.96 -19.07
N MET A 309 -16.12 -3.73 -18.04
CA MET A 309 -16.75 -5.03 -17.79
C MET A 309 -17.24 -5.06 -16.36
N PHE A 310 -18.50 -5.46 -16.16
CA PHE A 310 -19.07 -5.61 -14.85
C PHE A 310 -19.73 -6.97 -14.67
N ASP A 311 -19.56 -7.54 -13.48
CA ASP A 311 -20.19 -8.80 -13.09
C ASP A 311 -20.83 -8.67 -11.72
N CYS A 312 -22.07 -9.14 -11.57
CA CYS A 312 -22.85 -9.04 -10.35
C CYS A 312 -22.95 -10.42 -9.69
N THR A 313 -22.48 -10.51 -8.45
CA THR A 313 -22.64 -11.70 -7.63
C THR A 313 -23.15 -11.33 -6.24
N PRO A 314 -24.06 -12.12 -5.63
CA PRO A 314 -24.31 -11.99 -4.21
C PRO A 314 -23.04 -12.36 -3.44
N ASP A 315 -22.71 -11.58 -2.41
CA ASP A 315 -21.64 -11.89 -1.46
C ASP A 315 -22.10 -12.87 -0.36
N VAL A 316 -21.19 -13.21 0.56
CA VAL A 316 -21.45 -14.12 1.68
C VAL A 316 -22.51 -13.59 2.66
N SER A 317 -22.80 -12.30 2.64
CA SER A 317 -23.84 -11.64 3.44
C SER A 317 -25.14 -11.45 2.65
N HIS A 318 -25.25 -12.07 1.47
CA HIS A 318 -26.38 -11.96 0.54
C HIS A 318 -26.63 -10.54 0.00
N LEU A 319 -25.63 -9.67 0.05
CA LEU A 319 -25.67 -8.35 -0.60
C LEU A 319 -25.17 -8.50 -2.04
N GLU A 320 -25.81 -7.84 -2.99
CA GLU A 320 -25.29 -7.83 -4.35
C GLU A 320 -24.10 -6.90 -4.47
N GLN A 321 -22.97 -7.47 -4.90
CA GLN A 321 -21.77 -6.74 -5.23
C GLN A 321 -21.54 -6.80 -6.73
N MET A 322 -21.16 -5.65 -7.30
CA MET A 322 -20.73 -5.54 -8.68
C MET A 322 -19.21 -5.40 -8.71
N SER A 323 -18.56 -6.32 -9.42
CA SER A 323 -17.14 -6.21 -9.75
C SER A 323 -16.95 -5.32 -10.97
N GLN A 324 -15.86 -4.56 -10.98
CA GLN A 324 -15.46 -3.73 -12.10
C GLN A 324 -14.10 -4.16 -12.64
N VAL A 325 -14.03 -4.35 -13.94
CA VAL A 325 -12.78 -4.57 -14.67
C VAL A 325 -12.70 -3.58 -15.83
N LEU A 326 -11.53 -2.95 -15.98
CA LEU A 326 -11.21 -2.12 -17.14
C LEU A 326 -10.30 -2.88 -18.09
N ARG A 327 -10.61 -2.78 -19.38
CA ARG A 327 -9.81 -3.32 -20.46
C ARG A 327 -9.30 -2.20 -21.35
N TYR A 328 -8.00 -2.13 -21.58
CA TYR A 328 -7.36 -1.07 -22.37
C TYR A 328 -6.13 -1.62 -23.09
N VAL A 329 -5.56 -0.83 -24.01
CA VAL A 329 -4.35 -1.19 -24.75
C VAL A 329 -3.19 -0.37 -24.20
N ARG A 330 -2.21 -1.05 -23.62
CA ARG A 330 -0.96 -0.45 -23.16
C ARG A 330 0.11 -0.65 -24.23
N VAL A 331 0.99 0.33 -24.41
CA VAL A 331 2.13 0.20 -25.34
C VAL A 331 3.39 -0.07 -24.53
N VAL A 332 3.94 -1.27 -24.64
CA VAL A 332 5.17 -1.68 -23.95
C VAL A 332 6.24 -1.93 -25.00
N GLU A 333 7.37 -1.23 -24.92
CA GLU A 333 8.47 -1.37 -25.90
C GLU A 333 8.02 -1.19 -27.37
N ASN A 334 7.05 -0.30 -27.61
CA ASN A 334 6.38 -0.06 -28.91
C ASN A 334 5.45 -1.19 -29.40
N PHE A 335 5.13 -2.19 -28.58
CA PHE A 335 4.16 -3.23 -28.90
C PHE A 335 2.84 -3.03 -28.13
N PRO A 336 1.69 -3.12 -28.80
CA PRO A 336 0.39 -3.02 -28.13
C PRO A 336 0.09 -4.32 -27.37
N GLU A 337 -0.21 -4.18 -26.08
CA GLU A 337 -0.63 -5.25 -25.18
C GLU A 337 -2.06 -4.97 -24.69
N ILE A 338 -2.94 -5.95 -24.87
CA ILE A 338 -4.28 -5.89 -24.27
C ILE A 338 -4.14 -6.18 -22.79
N THR A 339 -4.56 -5.22 -21.96
CA THR A 339 -4.47 -5.30 -20.50
C THR A 339 -5.86 -5.27 -19.89
N GLU A 340 -6.10 -6.15 -18.93
CA GLU A 340 -7.32 -6.18 -18.12
C GLU A 340 -6.94 -5.98 -16.65
N ARG A 341 -7.61 -5.05 -15.98
CA ARG A 341 -7.36 -4.70 -14.58
C ARG A 341 -8.65 -4.70 -13.78
N PHE A 342 -8.68 -5.52 -12.74
CA PHE A 342 -9.69 -5.42 -11.70
C PHE A 342 -9.50 -4.11 -10.94
N ILE A 343 -10.61 -3.41 -10.69
CA ILE A 343 -10.61 -2.08 -10.07
C ILE A 343 -11.21 -2.11 -8.68
N ASP A 344 -12.38 -2.71 -8.53
CA ASP A 344 -13.13 -2.70 -7.27
C ASP A 344 -14.30 -3.68 -7.24
N PHE A 345 -14.80 -3.91 -6.03
CA PHE A 345 -16.17 -4.37 -5.79
C PHE A 345 -16.95 -3.23 -5.14
N PHE A 346 -18.17 -2.98 -5.63
CA PHE A 346 -19.06 -2.02 -4.98
C PHE A 346 -20.47 -2.59 -4.84
N THR A 347 -21.11 -2.27 -3.73
CA THR A 347 -22.44 -2.77 -3.41
C THR A 347 -23.48 -2.04 -4.25
N VAL A 348 -24.46 -2.78 -4.76
CA VAL A 348 -25.61 -2.21 -5.45
C VAL A 348 -26.89 -2.58 -4.68
N SER A 349 -27.66 -1.57 -4.29
CA SER A 349 -28.90 -1.74 -3.53
C SER A 349 -30.12 -1.94 -4.44
N ASP A 350 -30.17 -1.26 -5.58
CA ASP A 350 -31.24 -1.39 -6.59
C ASP A 350 -30.73 -2.12 -7.84
N LYS A 351 -31.47 -3.16 -8.22
CA LYS A 351 -31.14 -4.07 -9.32
C LYS A 351 -31.84 -3.68 -10.62
N THR A 352 -32.48 -2.52 -10.72
CA THR A 352 -33.06 -2.03 -11.96
C THR A 352 -31.96 -1.66 -12.96
N GLY A 353 -32.22 -1.81 -14.27
CA GLY A 353 -31.23 -1.45 -15.29
C GLY A 353 -30.88 0.05 -15.24
N VAL A 354 -31.86 0.88 -14.91
CA VAL A 354 -31.71 2.30 -14.57
C VAL A 354 -30.66 2.52 -13.49
N ALA A 355 -30.90 2.02 -12.27
CA ALA A 355 -30.02 2.29 -11.14
C ALA A 355 -28.61 1.75 -11.35
N LEU A 356 -28.48 0.56 -11.95
CA LEU A 356 -27.20 -0.03 -12.30
C LEU A 356 -26.43 0.85 -13.30
N SER A 357 -27.10 1.38 -14.32
CA SER A 357 -26.45 2.26 -15.30
C SER A 357 -25.98 3.58 -14.69
N GLU A 358 -26.73 4.14 -13.75
CA GLU A 358 -26.39 5.39 -13.05
C GLU A 358 -25.20 5.17 -12.12
N GLU A 359 -25.15 4.06 -11.38
CA GLU A 359 -24.00 3.74 -10.53
C GLU A 359 -22.74 3.46 -11.36
N ILE A 360 -22.87 2.79 -12.51
CA ILE A 360 -21.76 2.59 -13.45
C ILE A 360 -21.21 3.94 -13.95
N LEU A 361 -22.08 4.84 -14.42
CA LEU A 361 -21.67 6.16 -14.93
C LEU A 361 -21.01 7.00 -13.84
N LYS A 362 -21.59 7.01 -12.64
CA LYS A 362 -21.04 7.69 -11.46
C LYS A 362 -19.68 7.12 -11.06
N LYS A 363 -19.48 5.80 -11.11
CA LYS A 363 -18.20 5.16 -10.81
C LYS A 363 -17.12 5.57 -11.81
N ILE A 364 -17.45 5.56 -13.10
CA ILE A 364 -16.56 6.03 -14.18
C ILE A 364 -16.16 7.50 -13.96
N GLU A 365 -17.12 8.35 -13.59
CA GLU A 365 -16.87 9.76 -13.28
C GLU A 365 -15.97 9.95 -12.04
N GLN A 366 -16.22 9.20 -10.95
CA GLN A 366 -15.41 9.22 -9.73
C GLN A 366 -13.96 8.78 -9.97
N GLU A 367 -13.72 7.92 -10.95
CA GLU A 367 -12.38 7.49 -11.39
C GLU A 367 -11.68 8.54 -12.28
N GLY A 368 -12.39 9.63 -12.61
CA GLY A 368 -11.91 10.67 -13.51
C GLY A 368 -11.75 10.17 -14.94
N LEU A 369 -12.57 9.19 -15.34
CA LEU A 369 -12.61 8.67 -16.70
C LEU A 369 -13.77 9.31 -17.47
N ASP A 370 -13.50 9.68 -18.72
CA ASP A 370 -14.53 10.21 -19.60
C ASP A 370 -15.26 9.06 -20.31
N ILE A 371 -16.58 8.96 -20.11
CA ILE A 371 -17.43 7.98 -20.79
C ILE A 371 -17.33 8.06 -22.32
N LYS A 372 -17.03 9.24 -22.89
CA LYS A 372 -16.85 9.44 -24.34
C LYS A 372 -15.62 8.72 -24.88
N ASN A 373 -14.67 8.34 -24.03
CA ASN A 373 -13.52 7.52 -24.40
C ASN A 373 -13.77 6.01 -24.28
N CYS A 374 -14.89 5.59 -23.69
CA CYS A 374 -15.28 4.19 -23.65
C CYS A 374 -15.53 3.64 -25.07
N ARG A 375 -15.03 2.44 -25.37
CA ARG A 375 -15.16 1.76 -26.68
C ARG A 375 -15.82 0.40 -26.59
N GLY A 376 -15.96 -0.14 -25.38
CA GLY A 376 -16.63 -1.42 -25.16
C GLY A 376 -17.34 -1.46 -23.82
N GLN A 377 -18.44 -2.19 -23.76
CA GLN A 377 -19.20 -2.47 -22.54
C GLN A 377 -19.57 -3.95 -22.51
N SER A 378 -19.42 -4.60 -21.36
CA SER A 378 -19.76 -6.01 -21.18
C SER A 378 -20.33 -6.28 -19.79
N TYR A 379 -21.34 -7.15 -19.71
CA TYR A 379 -22.06 -7.47 -18.49
C TYR A 379 -22.38 -8.97 -18.43
N ASP A 380 -22.33 -9.61 -17.26
CA ASP A 380 -22.79 -11.01 -17.13
C ASP A 380 -24.33 -11.08 -17.12
N THR A 381 -24.90 -11.65 -18.17
CA THR A 381 -26.34 -11.65 -18.41
C THR A 381 -27.02 -12.84 -17.74
N GLY A 382 -26.98 -13.00 -16.41
CA GLY A 382 -27.78 -14.03 -15.73
C GLY A 382 -29.23 -14.10 -16.24
N ALA A 383 -29.85 -15.28 -16.33
CA ALA A 383 -31.14 -15.48 -17.03
C ALA A 383 -32.28 -14.56 -16.56
N ASN A 384 -32.27 -14.12 -15.29
CA ASN A 384 -33.24 -13.20 -14.71
C ASN A 384 -32.92 -11.70 -14.94
N MET A 385 -31.84 -11.39 -15.64
CA MET A 385 -31.28 -10.05 -15.78
C MET A 385 -31.21 -9.56 -17.23
N ALA A 386 -31.61 -10.37 -18.21
CA ALA A 386 -31.52 -10.04 -19.64
C ALA A 386 -32.20 -8.69 -20.00
N GLY A 387 -33.40 -8.42 -19.46
CA GLY A 387 -34.10 -7.14 -19.70
C GLY A 387 -33.42 -5.93 -19.05
N LYS A 388 -32.77 -6.11 -17.90
CA LYS A 388 -32.05 -5.04 -17.19
C LYS A 388 -30.77 -4.67 -17.92
N TYR A 389 -30.07 -5.64 -18.49
CA TYR A 389 -28.87 -5.37 -19.28
C TYR A 389 -29.16 -4.72 -20.63
N GLN A 390 -30.32 -5.00 -21.24
CA GLN A 390 -30.77 -4.24 -22.41
C GLN A 390 -30.94 -2.76 -22.08
N GLU A 391 -31.47 -2.45 -20.90
CA GLU A 391 -31.62 -1.08 -20.41
C GLU A 391 -30.27 -0.41 -20.09
N ILE A 392 -29.35 -1.12 -19.40
CA ILE A 392 -27.98 -0.61 -19.17
C ILE A 392 -27.27 -0.35 -20.50
N GLN A 393 -27.33 -1.33 -21.41
CA GLN A 393 -26.75 -1.23 -22.73
C GLN A 393 -27.27 0.00 -23.48
N ALA A 394 -28.59 0.20 -23.49
CA ALA A 394 -29.22 1.33 -24.16
C ALA A 394 -28.72 2.66 -23.60
N ARG A 395 -28.74 2.81 -22.26
CA ARG A 395 -28.33 4.06 -21.59
C ARG A 395 -26.85 4.40 -21.77
N ILE A 396 -25.97 3.40 -21.69
CA ILE A 396 -24.54 3.62 -21.96
C ILE A 396 -24.33 3.95 -23.45
N SER A 397 -25.08 3.32 -24.35
CA SER A 397 -25.02 3.62 -25.78
C SER A 397 -25.56 5.01 -26.13
N GLU A 398 -26.58 5.49 -25.41
CA GLU A 398 -27.08 6.88 -25.51
C GLU A 398 -26.01 7.87 -25.07
N SER A 399 -25.33 7.56 -23.96
CA SER A 399 -24.23 8.37 -23.42
C SER A 399 -23.01 8.35 -24.35
N ASN A 400 -22.72 7.21 -24.99
CA ASN A 400 -21.63 7.06 -25.95
C ASN A 400 -21.92 5.94 -26.98
N PRO A 401 -22.34 6.29 -28.21
CA PRO A 401 -22.63 5.31 -29.28
C PRO A 401 -21.43 4.48 -29.76
N LEU A 402 -20.21 4.88 -29.39
CA LEU A 402 -18.97 4.16 -29.70
C LEU A 402 -18.66 3.05 -28.69
N ALA A 403 -19.31 3.02 -27.52
CA ALA A 403 -19.14 1.96 -26.54
C ALA A 403 -19.91 0.70 -26.97
N LYS A 404 -19.27 -0.19 -27.73
CA LYS A 404 -19.95 -1.38 -28.28
C LYS A 404 -20.20 -2.43 -27.21
N PHE A 405 -21.43 -2.92 -27.16
CA PHE A 405 -21.78 -4.01 -26.27
C PHE A 405 -21.25 -5.35 -26.79
N VAL A 406 -20.55 -6.06 -25.91
CA VAL A 406 -20.06 -7.42 -26.15
C VAL A 406 -20.69 -8.33 -25.09
N PRO A 407 -21.56 -9.28 -25.49
CA PRO A 407 -22.18 -10.20 -24.55
C PRO A 407 -21.14 -11.18 -23.99
N CYS A 408 -21.36 -11.64 -22.77
CA CYS A 408 -20.52 -12.68 -22.15
C CYS A 408 -20.61 -13.98 -22.99
N ALA A 409 -19.47 -14.42 -23.56
CA ALA A 409 -19.44 -15.62 -24.39
C ALA A 409 -19.75 -16.89 -23.59
N ALA A 410 -19.27 -16.97 -22.33
CA ALA A 410 -19.55 -18.09 -21.44
C ALA A 410 -21.05 -18.18 -21.13
N HIS A 411 -21.70 -17.04 -20.84
CA HIS A 411 -23.15 -17.00 -20.65
C HIS A 411 -23.91 -17.34 -21.94
N THR A 412 -23.52 -16.77 -23.07
CA THR A 412 -24.17 -17.04 -24.36
C THR A 412 -24.13 -18.54 -24.68
N LEU A 413 -22.97 -19.18 -24.50
CA LEU A 413 -22.82 -20.62 -24.70
C LEU A 413 -23.66 -21.43 -23.69
N ASN A 414 -23.69 -21.00 -22.43
CA ASN A 414 -24.51 -21.58 -21.40
C ASN A 414 -26.00 -21.58 -21.78
N LEU A 415 -26.50 -20.43 -22.23
CA LEU A 415 -27.90 -20.27 -22.64
C LEU A 415 -28.24 -21.13 -23.87
N VAL A 416 -27.33 -21.23 -24.84
CA VAL A 416 -27.50 -22.14 -25.99
C VAL A 416 -27.60 -23.60 -25.52
N GLY A 417 -26.75 -24.03 -24.59
CA GLY A 417 -26.79 -25.38 -24.03
C GLY A 417 -28.11 -25.68 -23.32
N VAL A 418 -28.55 -24.77 -22.45
CA VAL A 418 -29.83 -24.87 -21.73
C VAL A 418 -30.99 -24.94 -22.72
N ASN A 419 -31.09 -23.99 -23.66
CA ASN A 419 -32.18 -23.93 -24.64
C ASN A 419 -32.20 -25.14 -25.57
N ALA A 420 -31.04 -25.63 -26.02
CA ALA A 420 -30.96 -26.82 -26.86
C ALA A 420 -31.45 -28.07 -26.12
N ALA A 421 -31.12 -28.21 -24.84
CA ALA A 421 -31.53 -29.35 -24.03
C ALA A 421 -33.01 -29.30 -23.62
N THR A 422 -33.55 -28.11 -23.36
CA THR A 422 -34.97 -27.94 -23.03
C THR A 422 -35.87 -27.99 -24.26
N ALA A 423 -35.35 -27.76 -25.47
CA ALA A 423 -36.10 -27.87 -26.72
C ALA A 423 -36.50 -29.32 -27.07
N VAL A 424 -35.80 -30.32 -26.53
CA VAL A 424 -36.09 -31.74 -26.76
C VAL A 424 -36.71 -32.33 -25.50
N HIS A 425 -37.98 -32.74 -25.57
CA HIS A 425 -38.75 -33.20 -24.42
C HIS A 425 -38.07 -34.35 -23.66
N GLU A 426 -37.52 -35.32 -24.37
CA GLU A 426 -36.85 -36.49 -23.80
C GLU A 426 -35.55 -36.10 -23.06
N VAL A 427 -34.81 -35.13 -23.60
CA VAL A 427 -33.58 -34.61 -22.98
C VAL A 427 -33.91 -33.78 -21.75
N ALA A 428 -34.94 -32.92 -21.83
CA ALA A 428 -35.45 -32.16 -20.70
C ALA A 428 -35.91 -33.10 -19.58
N GLY A 429 -36.65 -34.15 -19.93
CA GLY A 429 -37.09 -35.19 -18.99
C GLY A 429 -35.93 -35.93 -18.34
N TYR A 430 -34.88 -36.25 -19.11
CA TYR A 430 -33.67 -36.87 -18.59
C TYR A 430 -32.96 -36.02 -17.54
N PHE A 431 -32.64 -34.75 -17.84
CA PHE A 431 -32.00 -33.85 -16.87
C PHE A 431 -32.92 -33.55 -15.68
N GLY A 432 -34.23 -33.43 -15.91
CA GLY A 432 -35.22 -33.36 -14.84
C GLY A 432 -35.13 -34.54 -13.88
N ALA A 433 -35.04 -35.77 -14.40
CA ALA A 433 -34.88 -36.98 -13.60
C ALA A 433 -33.55 -37.00 -12.82
N VAL A 434 -32.43 -36.62 -13.44
CA VAL A 434 -31.12 -36.50 -12.77
C VAL A 434 -31.20 -35.53 -11.59
N ASN A 435 -31.82 -34.35 -11.78
CA ASN A 435 -32.00 -33.38 -10.72
C ASN A 435 -32.98 -33.85 -9.62
N CYS A 436 -34.02 -34.61 -9.98
CA CYS A 436 -34.92 -35.23 -9.01
C CYS A 436 -34.20 -36.25 -8.12
N ILE A 437 -33.25 -37.02 -8.65
CA ILE A 437 -32.42 -37.94 -7.84
C ILE A 437 -31.65 -37.15 -6.78
N TYR A 438 -30.95 -36.09 -7.19
CA TYR A 438 -30.22 -35.23 -6.25
C TYR A 438 -31.17 -34.65 -5.18
N THR A 439 -32.27 -34.03 -5.62
CA THR A 439 -33.22 -33.34 -4.73
C THR A 439 -33.84 -34.32 -3.73
N TYR A 440 -34.15 -35.54 -4.16
CA TYR A 440 -34.66 -36.60 -3.29
C TYR A 440 -33.65 -36.95 -2.20
N PHE A 441 -32.38 -37.24 -2.54
CA PHE A 441 -31.40 -37.59 -1.52
C PHE A 441 -31.01 -36.40 -0.63
N SER A 442 -30.83 -35.21 -1.19
CA SER A 442 -30.37 -34.03 -0.43
C SER A 442 -31.42 -33.47 0.53
N ALA A 443 -32.71 -33.76 0.33
CA ALA A 443 -33.79 -33.27 1.17
C ALA A 443 -33.94 -34.05 2.50
N SER A 444 -33.07 -35.01 2.81
CA SER A 444 -33.04 -35.68 4.13
C SER A 444 -31.65 -36.22 4.44
N THR A 445 -31.13 -35.92 5.62
CA THR A 445 -29.87 -36.47 6.13
C THR A 445 -29.87 -37.99 6.13
N ASN A 446 -30.98 -38.63 6.55
CA ASN A 446 -31.10 -40.09 6.55
C ASN A 446 -31.02 -40.69 5.14
N ARG A 447 -31.68 -40.08 4.15
CA ARG A 447 -31.59 -40.54 2.74
C ARG A 447 -30.17 -40.37 2.22
N TRP A 448 -29.54 -39.25 2.54
CA TRP A 448 -28.15 -38.95 2.15
C TRP A 448 -27.16 -39.96 2.74
N GLU A 449 -27.30 -40.30 4.03
CA GLU A 449 -26.49 -41.34 4.68
C GLU A 449 -26.66 -42.71 4.02
N VAL A 450 -27.90 -43.08 3.66
CA VAL A 450 -28.16 -44.33 2.94
C VAL A 450 -27.45 -44.33 1.59
N LEU A 451 -27.51 -43.25 0.82
CA LEU A 451 -26.77 -43.13 -0.44
C LEU A 451 -25.27 -43.32 -0.25
N LEU A 452 -24.67 -42.68 0.77
CA LEU A 452 -23.23 -42.75 1.03
C LEU A 452 -22.76 -44.15 1.46
N LYS A 453 -23.65 -45.01 1.98
CA LYS A 453 -23.34 -46.43 2.24
C LYS A 453 -23.11 -47.23 0.96
N TYR A 454 -23.75 -46.85 -0.14
CA TYR A 454 -23.65 -47.56 -1.44
C TYR A 454 -22.72 -46.86 -2.44
N SER A 455 -22.63 -45.51 -2.42
CA SER A 455 -21.81 -44.71 -3.33
C SER A 455 -20.87 -43.79 -2.56
N PRO A 456 -19.53 -43.93 -2.71
CA PRO A 456 -18.56 -43.03 -2.05
C PRO A 456 -18.52 -41.63 -2.69
N LEU A 457 -19.10 -41.45 -3.88
CA LEU A 457 -19.24 -40.14 -4.52
C LEU A 457 -20.62 -39.54 -4.24
N ALA A 458 -20.62 -38.34 -3.65
CA ALA A 458 -21.83 -37.55 -3.44
C ALA A 458 -22.44 -37.11 -4.78
N LEU A 459 -23.77 -37.18 -4.87
CA LEU A 459 -24.51 -36.57 -5.97
C LEU A 459 -24.26 -35.06 -6.01
N ARG A 460 -24.29 -34.49 -7.21
CA ARG A 460 -24.12 -33.05 -7.42
C ARG A 460 -25.42 -32.44 -7.92
N LYS A 461 -25.75 -31.26 -7.38
CA LYS A 461 -26.89 -30.47 -7.85
C LYS A 461 -26.59 -29.92 -9.24
N GLU A 462 -27.57 -29.95 -10.12
CA GLU A 462 -27.52 -29.15 -11.34
C GLU A 462 -27.67 -27.66 -10.98
N SER A 463 -26.82 -26.81 -11.56
CA SER A 463 -26.94 -25.37 -11.46
C SER A 463 -27.84 -24.86 -12.58
N ASP A 464 -28.85 -24.08 -12.20
CA ASP A 464 -29.73 -23.38 -13.14
C ASP A 464 -28.96 -22.35 -13.99
N THR A 465 -27.85 -21.82 -13.46
CA THR A 465 -27.04 -20.78 -14.10
C THR A 465 -25.82 -21.31 -14.85
N ARG A 466 -25.34 -22.54 -14.57
CA ARG A 466 -24.13 -23.12 -15.18
C ARG A 466 -24.41 -24.50 -15.78
N TRP A 467 -24.52 -24.56 -17.10
CA TRP A 467 -24.74 -25.74 -17.94
C TRP A 467 -23.70 -26.83 -17.67
N LEU A 468 -22.44 -26.43 -17.49
CA LEU A 468 -21.34 -27.34 -17.19
C LEU A 468 -21.51 -28.13 -15.87
N SER A 469 -22.34 -27.66 -14.93
CA SER A 469 -22.65 -28.41 -13.70
C SER A 469 -23.28 -29.78 -13.98
N ARG A 470 -24.00 -29.93 -15.10
CA ARG A 470 -24.61 -31.19 -15.56
C ARG A 470 -23.57 -32.26 -15.81
N ARG A 471 -22.34 -31.88 -16.18
CA ARG A 471 -21.24 -32.83 -16.40
C ARG A 471 -20.97 -33.64 -15.14
N GLU A 472 -20.89 -32.97 -13.99
CA GLU A 472 -20.58 -33.63 -12.73
C GLU A 472 -21.75 -34.50 -12.27
N ALA A 473 -22.98 -33.98 -12.34
CA ALA A 473 -24.19 -34.72 -12.02
C ALA A 473 -24.31 -36.01 -12.86
N VAL A 474 -24.21 -35.90 -14.19
CA VAL A 474 -24.26 -37.04 -15.11
C VAL A 474 -23.08 -37.99 -14.89
N THR A 475 -21.89 -37.48 -14.57
CA THR A 475 -20.72 -38.34 -14.32
C THR A 475 -20.89 -39.19 -13.07
N VAL A 476 -21.44 -38.63 -11.99
CA VAL A 476 -21.73 -39.39 -10.76
C VAL A 476 -22.82 -40.44 -11.04
N VAL A 477 -23.92 -40.04 -11.69
CA VAL A 477 -25.00 -40.97 -12.06
C VAL A 477 -24.49 -42.09 -12.96
N HIS A 478 -23.65 -41.79 -13.95
CA HIS A 478 -23.09 -42.80 -14.84
C HIS A 478 -22.17 -43.79 -14.11
N LYS A 479 -21.30 -43.31 -13.24
CA LYS A 479 -20.31 -44.14 -12.52
C LYS A 479 -20.95 -45.03 -11.45
N HIS A 480 -22.05 -44.57 -10.84
CA HIS A 480 -22.67 -45.20 -9.68
C HIS A 480 -24.14 -45.56 -9.93
N LEU A 481 -24.53 -45.76 -11.19
CA LEU A 481 -25.93 -46.01 -11.55
C LEU A 481 -26.50 -47.20 -10.79
N ASP A 482 -25.75 -48.30 -10.75
CA ASP A 482 -26.07 -49.51 -9.99
C ASP A 482 -26.22 -49.23 -8.49
N LYS A 483 -25.30 -48.46 -7.92
CA LYS A 483 -25.30 -48.09 -6.48
C LYS A 483 -26.43 -47.16 -6.09
N ILE A 484 -26.79 -46.22 -6.95
CA ILE A 484 -27.94 -45.34 -6.73
C ILE A 484 -29.24 -46.16 -6.78
N VAL A 485 -29.34 -47.11 -7.71
CA VAL A 485 -30.49 -48.03 -7.80
C VAL A 485 -30.56 -48.94 -6.57
N GLU A 486 -29.45 -49.48 -6.07
CA GLU A 486 -29.40 -50.25 -4.81
C GLU A 486 -29.91 -49.41 -3.63
N ALA A 487 -29.43 -48.18 -3.49
CA ALA A 487 -29.86 -47.26 -2.42
C ALA A 487 -31.36 -46.93 -2.49
N LEU A 488 -31.89 -46.68 -3.69
CA LEU A 488 -33.33 -46.43 -3.87
C LEU A 488 -34.17 -47.67 -3.57
N ASN A 489 -33.73 -48.87 -3.96
CA ASN A 489 -34.42 -50.12 -3.62
C ASN A 489 -34.46 -50.35 -2.11
N HIS A 490 -33.36 -50.07 -1.41
CA HIS A 490 -33.33 -50.11 0.05
C HIS A 490 -34.38 -49.18 0.67
N LEU A 491 -34.43 -47.91 0.25
CA LEU A 491 -35.41 -46.94 0.74
C LEU A 491 -36.86 -47.28 0.37
N ALA A 492 -37.08 -47.92 -0.77
CA ALA A 492 -38.42 -48.36 -1.19
C ALA A 492 -38.96 -49.52 -0.34
N LEU A 493 -38.07 -50.41 0.12
CA LEU A 493 -38.42 -51.63 0.87
C LEU A 493 -38.27 -51.49 2.40
N ASP A 494 -37.58 -50.45 2.87
CA ASP A 494 -37.31 -50.24 4.28
C ASP A 494 -38.61 -50.05 5.09
N ALA A 495 -38.90 -50.96 6.01
CA ALA A 495 -40.11 -50.93 6.82
C ALA A 495 -40.25 -49.63 7.63
N VAL A 496 -39.14 -49.01 8.03
CA VAL A 496 -39.09 -47.84 8.92
C VAL A 496 -39.25 -46.51 8.16
N SER A 497 -38.95 -46.49 6.86
CA SER A 497 -39.06 -45.29 6.02
C SER A 497 -40.50 -44.79 5.89
N SER A 498 -40.65 -43.46 5.79
CA SER A 498 -41.97 -42.81 5.64
C SER A 498 -42.64 -43.18 4.30
N PRO A 499 -43.98 -43.11 4.19
CA PRO A 499 -44.70 -43.34 2.94
C PRO A 499 -44.20 -42.47 1.77
N GLU A 500 -43.83 -41.23 2.04
CA GLU A 500 -43.30 -40.27 1.05
C GLU A 500 -41.91 -40.70 0.56
N THR A 501 -41.07 -41.17 1.49
CA THR A 501 -39.73 -41.70 1.17
C THR A 501 -39.85 -42.91 0.26
N LYS A 502 -40.73 -43.86 0.59
CA LYS A 502 -40.98 -45.07 -0.21
C LYS A 502 -41.52 -44.74 -1.59
N SER A 503 -42.57 -43.93 -1.66
CA SER A 503 -43.21 -43.53 -2.91
C SER A 503 -42.24 -42.79 -3.84
N GLY A 504 -41.46 -41.87 -3.28
CA GLY A 504 -40.42 -41.14 -4.03
C GLY A 504 -39.32 -42.06 -4.57
N ALA A 505 -38.86 -43.03 -3.77
CA ALA A 505 -37.88 -44.02 -4.23
C ALA A 505 -38.41 -44.89 -5.38
N VAL A 506 -39.64 -45.39 -5.25
CA VAL A 506 -40.29 -46.21 -6.30
C VAL A 506 -40.48 -45.40 -7.59
N SER A 507 -40.87 -44.13 -7.49
CA SER A 507 -41.03 -43.24 -8.64
C SER A 507 -39.70 -43.02 -9.38
N LEU A 508 -38.62 -42.75 -8.65
CA LEU A 508 -37.29 -42.57 -9.22
C LEU A 508 -36.75 -43.86 -9.86
N LEU A 509 -36.97 -45.02 -9.23
CA LEU A 509 -36.59 -46.32 -9.80
C LEU A 509 -37.26 -46.56 -11.15
N LYS A 510 -38.57 -46.28 -11.25
CA LYS A 510 -39.31 -46.40 -12.53
C LYS A 510 -38.75 -45.50 -13.62
N SER A 511 -38.29 -44.30 -13.26
CA SER A 511 -37.67 -43.37 -14.21
C SER A 511 -36.27 -43.84 -14.64
N MET A 512 -35.44 -44.26 -13.68
CA MET A 512 -34.04 -44.64 -13.91
C MET A 512 -33.86 -45.97 -14.66
N GLN A 513 -34.80 -46.90 -14.50
CA GLN A 513 -34.71 -48.24 -15.09
C GLN A 513 -35.23 -48.32 -16.54
N THR A 514 -35.54 -47.17 -17.15
CA THR A 514 -35.89 -47.09 -18.57
C THR A 514 -34.66 -47.21 -19.45
N PHE A 515 -34.81 -47.78 -20.66
CA PHE A 515 -33.71 -47.86 -21.62
C PHE A 515 -33.23 -46.45 -22.00
N GLU A 516 -34.17 -45.52 -22.16
CA GLU A 516 -33.94 -44.12 -22.49
C GLU A 516 -33.05 -43.44 -21.45
N PHE A 517 -33.32 -43.61 -20.15
CA PHE A 517 -32.51 -42.99 -19.09
C PHE A 517 -31.06 -43.51 -19.10
N VAL A 518 -30.87 -44.82 -19.25
CA VAL A 518 -29.53 -45.43 -19.30
C VAL A 518 -28.77 -45.01 -20.56
N ALA A 519 -29.45 -44.99 -21.72
CA ALA A 519 -28.89 -44.56 -22.99
C ALA A 519 -28.47 -43.08 -22.94
N PHE A 520 -29.34 -42.20 -22.44
CA PHE A 520 -29.02 -40.78 -22.27
C PHE A 520 -27.89 -40.55 -21.27
N THR A 521 -27.83 -41.33 -20.18
CA THR A 521 -26.71 -41.26 -19.23
C THR A 521 -25.38 -41.56 -19.90
N CYS A 522 -25.32 -42.61 -20.73
CA CYS A 522 -24.10 -42.95 -21.47
C CYS A 522 -23.75 -41.91 -22.54
N PHE A 523 -24.76 -41.41 -23.26
CA PHE A 523 -24.60 -40.38 -24.28
C PHE A 523 -24.05 -39.08 -23.68
N TRP A 524 -24.73 -38.52 -22.66
CA TRP A 524 -24.37 -37.25 -22.06
C TRP A 524 -23.06 -37.32 -21.27
N GLN A 525 -22.72 -38.46 -20.68
CA GLN A 525 -21.39 -38.65 -20.09
C GLN A 525 -20.30 -38.39 -21.15
N LYS A 526 -20.43 -38.99 -22.34
CA LYS A 526 -19.44 -38.84 -23.41
C LYS A 526 -19.44 -37.42 -23.98
N THR A 527 -20.62 -36.84 -24.19
CA THR A 527 -20.79 -35.51 -24.80
C THR A 527 -20.26 -34.40 -23.90
N LEU A 528 -20.47 -34.49 -22.58
CA LEU A 528 -20.06 -33.46 -21.61
C LEU A 528 -18.60 -33.61 -21.14
N LYS A 529 -17.84 -34.59 -21.62
CA LYS A 529 -16.48 -34.91 -21.13
C LYS A 529 -15.37 -34.05 -21.75
N LYS A 530 -15.68 -33.18 -22.71
CA LYS A 530 -14.69 -32.36 -23.41
C LYS A 530 -14.29 -31.11 -22.64
#